data_AF-A0A935FIA1-F1
#
_entry.id   AF-A0A935FIA1-F1
#
_cell.length_a   1.000
_cell.length_b   1.000
_cell.length_c   1.000
_cell.angle_alpha   90.00
_cell.angle_beta   90.00
_cell.angle_gamma   90.00
#
_symmetry.space_group_name_H-M   'P 1'
#
loop_
_entity.id
_entity.type
_entity.pdbx_description
1 polymer ?
#
loop_
_entity_poly.entity_id
_entity_poly.type
_entity_poly.pdbx_seq_one_letter_code
_entity_poly.pdbx_strand_id
1 'polypeptide(L)'
;MITAELQPALCKRPMARVRQVSLFAREVIERLSATGTELLLADLSRLSEGQRVAGRYFGSTMLTLDLRRLEGRMRDSGDVGTASRLARLWATSEPVIGRLRALALAEAQRIAGEPLQADGIDVRVRAEGSWLFVDIDLEAEADDLGQRTVDCAHG
;
A
#
# COMPACT_ATOMS: atom_id res chain seq x y z
N MET A 1 -31.27 69.39 52.73
CA MET A 1 -30.21 69.15 51.72
C MET A 1 -29.14 68.29 52.38
N ILE A 2 -28.79 67.07 51.98
CA ILE A 2 -29.21 66.09 50.97
C ILE A 2 -28.90 64.74 51.65
N THR A 3 -29.86 63.80 51.67
CA THR A 3 -29.67 62.43 52.18
C THR A 3 -28.82 61.64 51.19
N ALA A 4 -27.68 61.09 51.63
CA ALA A 4 -26.85 60.21 50.82
C ALA A 4 -27.34 58.76 50.97
N GLU A 5 -28.03 58.25 49.95
CA GLU A 5 -28.43 56.85 49.85
C GLU A 5 -27.22 55.96 49.53
N LEU A 6 -26.91 55.03 50.44
CA LEU A 6 -25.94 53.95 50.20
C LEU A 6 -26.57 52.90 49.27
N GLN A 7 -26.07 52.81 48.04
CA GLN A 7 -26.42 51.73 47.11
C GLN A 7 -25.69 50.42 47.49
N PRO A 8 -26.40 49.28 47.61
CA PRO A 8 -25.74 48.00 47.84
C PRO A 8 -25.05 47.52 46.55
N ALA A 9 -23.75 47.26 46.64
CA ALA A 9 -22.98 46.64 45.57
C ALA A 9 -23.49 45.20 45.33
N LEU A 10 -24.18 45.00 44.20
CA LEU A 10 -24.58 43.68 43.72
C LEU A 10 -23.34 42.85 43.37
N CYS A 11 -22.90 42.03 44.33
CA CYS A 11 -21.84 41.05 44.12
C CYS A 11 -22.36 39.96 43.16
N LYS A 12 -22.12 40.12 41.86
CA LYS A 12 -22.54 39.17 40.82
C LYS A 12 -21.80 37.85 41.04
N ARG A 13 -22.55 36.76 41.30
CA ARG A 13 -21.99 35.40 41.30
C ARG A 13 -21.25 35.15 39.98
N PRO A 14 -20.02 34.62 39.99
CA PRO A 14 -19.30 34.35 38.75
C PRO A 14 -20.10 33.37 37.91
N MET A 15 -20.41 33.75 36.67
CA MET A 15 -21.11 32.90 35.72
C MET A 15 -20.29 31.64 35.49
N ALA A 16 -20.88 30.47 35.77
CA ALA A 16 -20.26 29.19 35.48
C ALA A 16 -19.98 29.09 33.96
N ARG A 17 -18.70 28.99 33.58
CA ARG A 17 -18.31 28.78 32.18
C ARG A 17 -18.71 27.37 31.76
N VAL A 18 -19.67 27.25 30.86
CA VAL A 18 -19.97 25.99 30.18
C VAL A 18 -18.78 25.63 29.29
N ARG A 19 -18.11 24.52 29.59
CA ARG A 19 -17.12 23.92 28.67
C ARG A 19 -17.88 23.24 27.55
N GLN A 20 -17.95 23.88 26.39
CA GLN A 20 -18.43 23.23 25.18
C GLN A 20 -17.38 22.22 24.72
N VAL A 21 -17.78 20.96 24.60
CA VAL A 21 -16.96 19.86 24.09
C VAL A 21 -17.58 19.36 22.78
N SER A 22 -16.74 19.10 21.77
CA SER A 22 -17.20 18.57 20.48
C SER A 22 -17.76 17.16 20.70
N LEU A 23 -19.06 16.99 20.45
CA LEU A 23 -19.75 15.71 20.60
C LEU A 23 -19.30 14.68 19.55
N PHE A 24 -18.86 15.16 18.39
CA PHE A 24 -18.53 14.32 17.26
C PHE A 24 -17.04 14.40 16.95
N ALA A 25 -16.45 13.23 16.70
CA ALA A 25 -15.12 13.08 16.12
C ALA A 25 -15.27 12.83 14.61
N ARG A 26 -14.33 13.35 13.83
CA ARG A 26 -14.28 13.13 12.38
C ARG A 26 -13.29 12.01 12.07
N GLU A 27 -13.77 10.97 11.42
CA GLU A 27 -12.93 9.95 10.81
C GLU A 27 -12.65 10.34 9.35
N VAL A 28 -11.39 10.25 8.93
CA VAL A 28 -10.96 10.45 7.54
C VAL A 28 -10.38 9.13 7.07
N ILE A 29 -11.07 8.47 6.13
CA ILE A 29 -10.62 7.21 5.54
C ILE A 29 -9.97 7.53 4.20
N GLU A 30 -8.66 7.25 4.09
CA GLU A 30 -7.93 7.32 2.85
C GLU A 30 -8.00 5.98 2.10
N ARG A 31 -8.21 6.04 0.78
CA ARG A 31 -8.21 4.86 -0.10
C ARG A 31 -7.49 5.19 -1.40
N LEU A 32 -6.86 4.18 -1.98
CA LEU A 32 -6.32 4.27 -3.33
C LEU A 32 -7.44 4.12 -4.34
N SER A 33 -7.45 5.00 -5.34
CA SER A 33 -8.32 4.82 -6.50
C SER A 33 -7.77 3.69 -7.37
N ALA A 34 -8.65 2.90 -7.99
CA ALA A 34 -8.23 1.84 -8.90
C ALA A 34 -7.37 2.39 -10.04
N THR A 35 -7.79 3.50 -10.66
CA THR A 35 -7.02 4.18 -11.71
C THR A 35 -5.65 4.65 -11.24
N GLY A 36 -5.56 5.16 -10.00
CA GLY A 36 -4.28 5.58 -9.41
C GLY A 36 -3.35 4.38 -9.20
N THR A 37 -3.87 3.27 -8.70
CA THR A 37 -3.10 2.02 -8.57
C THR A 37 -2.56 1.55 -9.92
N GLU A 38 -3.39 1.47 -10.95
CA GLU A 38 -2.95 1.02 -12.28
C GLU A 38 -1.88 1.97 -12.88
N LEU A 39 -2.05 3.28 -12.71
CA LEU A 39 -1.06 4.28 -13.11
C LEU A 39 0.30 4.03 -12.44
N LEU A 40 0.29 3.82 -11.12
CA LEU A 40 1.51 3.60 -10.34
C LEU A 40 2.17 2.26 -10.70
N LEU A 41 1.39 1.19 -10.87
CA LEU A 41 1.89 -0.12 -11.26
C LEU A 41 2.56 -0.10 -12.63
N ALA A 42 2.05 0.70 -13.57
CA ALA A 42 2.60 0.81 -14.92
C ALA A 42 3.99 1.48 -14.98
N ASP A 43 4.32 2.35 -14.02
CA ASP A 43 5.60 3.06 -13.96
C ASP A 43 6.63 2.42 -13.02
N LEU A 44 6.31 1.25 -12.43
CA LEU A 44 7.26 0.52 -11.58
C LEU A 44 8.45 0.04 -12.40
N SER A 45 9.64 0.38 -11.92
CA SER A 45 10.88 -0.28 -12.37
C SER A 45 11.00 -1.62 -11.66
N ARG A 46 11.40 -2.65 -12.39
CA ARG A 46 11.39 -4.04 -11.93
C ARG A 46 12.75 -4.70 -12.12
N LEU A 47 13.22 -5.36 -11.07
CA LEU A 47 14.38 -6.24 -11.07
C LEU A 47 13.98 -7.57 -10.44
N SER A 48 14.28 -8.68 -11.11
CA SER A 48 13.87 -10.01 -10.65
C SER A 48 14.96 -11.03 -10.86
N GLU A 49 15.07 -11.92 -9.89
CA GLU A 49 16.06 -13.00 -9.85
C GLU A 49 15.37 -14.30 -9.42
N GLY A 50 16.00 -15.43 -9.71
CA GLY A 50 15.54 -16.70 -9.19
C GLY A 50 16.42 -17.87 -9.57
N GLN A 51 16.24 -18.97 -8.84
CA GLN A 51 17.03 -20.18 -8.97
C GLN A 51 16.25 -21.41 -8.52
N ARG A 52 16.67 -22.58 -9.01
CA ARG A 52 16.17 -23.88 -8.57
C ARG A 52 17.12 -24.53 -7.58
N VAL A 53 16.59 -24.99 -6.45
CA VAL A 53 17.34 -25.72 -5.42
C VAL A 53 16.52 -26.93 -4.99
N ALA A 54 17.09 -28.13 -5.13
CA ALA A 54 16.47 -29.39 -4.71
C ALA A 54 15.01 -29.59 -5.22
N GLY A 55 14.74 -29.20 -6.47
CA GLY A 55 13.41 -29.33 -7.10
C GLY A 55 12.47 -28.14 -6.89
N ARG A 56 12.79 -27.23 -5.95
CA ARG A 56 11.99 -26.03 -5.65
C ARG A 56 12.56 -24.79 -6.33
N TYR A 57 11.69 -23.85 -6.68
CA TYR A 57 12.05 -22.56 -7.22
C TYR A 57 11.98 -21.49 -6.13
N PHE A 58 13.04 -20.70 -6.00
CA PHE A 58 13.10 -19.52 -5.15
C PHE A 58 13.30 -18.31 -6.03
N GLY A 59 12.41 -17.32 -5.91
CA GLY A 59 12.46 -16.08 -6.67
C GLY A 59 12.36 -14.86 -5.78
N SER A 60 12.98 -13.78 -6.23
CA SER A 60 12.81 -12.45 -5.64
C SER A 60 12.48 -11.44 -6.73
N THR A 61 11.65 -10.46 -6.40
CA THR A 61 11.32 -9.34 -7.28
C THR A 61 11.31 -8.06 -6.49
N MET A 62 12.17 -7.12 -6.88
CA MET A 62 12.24 -5.78 -6.36
C MET A 62 11.55 -4.82 -7.34
N LEU A 63 10.54 -4.11 -6.86
CA LEU A 63 9.88 -3.04 -7.60
C LEU A 63 10.19 -1.69 -6.96
N THR A 64 10.48 -0.70 -7.78
CA THR A 64 10.82 0.64 -7.33
C THR A 64 10.06 1.70 -8.11
N LEU A 65 9.67 2.77 -7.43
CA LEU A 65 9.00 3.92 -8.04
C LEU A 65 9.47 5.22 -7.41
N ASP A 66 9.94 6.16 -8.23
CA ASP A 66 10.19 7.54 -7.80
C ASP A 66 8.95 8.39 -8.10
N LEU A 67 8.22 8.78 -7.06
CA LEU A 67 6.96 9.53 -7.23
C LEU A 67 7.16 10.90 -7.89
N ARG A 68 8.38 11.47 -7.85
CA ARG A 68 8.69 12.74 -8.53
C ARG A 68 8.60 12.62 -10.05
N ARG A 69 8.84 11.42 -10.59
CA ARG A 69 8.72 11.17 -12.03
C ARG A 69 7.26 11.19 -12.52
N LEU A 70 6.31 11.14 -11.59
CA LEU A 70 4.88 11.18 -11.84
C LEU A 70 4.26 12.57 -11.56
N GLU A 71 5.08 13.58 -11.30
CA GLU A 71 4.63 14.96 -11.17
C GLU A 71 3.91 15.40 -12.46
N GLY A 72 2.73 16.00 -12.28
CA GLY A 72 1.85 16.38 -13.40
C GLY A 72 0.90 15.28 -13.89
N ARG A 73 1.14 14.01 -13.52
CA ARG A 73 0.17 12.90 -13.72
C ARG A 73 -0.69 12.65 -12.48
N MET A 74 -0.23 13.11 -11.32
CA MET A 74 -0.94 13.03 -10.04
C MET A 74 -1.28 14.43 -9.52
N ARG A 75 -2.37 14.53 -8.75
CA ARG A 75 -2.70 15.77 -8.02
C ARG A 75 -1.79 15.96 -6.80
N ASP A 76 -1.47 14.87 -6.12
CA ASP A 76 -0.59 14.88 -4.95
C ASP A 76 0.87 15.06 -5.36
N SER A 77 1.63 15.75 -4.51
CA SER A 77 3.08 15.92 -4.66
C SER A 77 3.80 14.58 -4.53
N GLY A 78 4.87 14.38 -5.31
CA GLY A 78 5.77 13.23 -5.21
C GLY A 78 6.74 13.32 -4.03
N ASP A 79 6.27 13.77 -2.87
CA ASP A 79 7.09 14.01 -1.68
C ASP A 79 7.12 12.82 -0.70
N VAL A 80 7.89 12.99 0.39
CA VAL A 80 8.05 12.00 1.45
C VAL A 80 6.74 11.63 2.14
N GLY A 81 5.84 12.60 2.29
CA GLY A 81 4.53 12.41 2.91
C GLY A 81 3.65 11.50 2.05
N THR A 82 3.61 11.76 0.75
CA THR A 82 2.86 10.95 -0.21
C THR A 82 3.44 9.56 -0.34
N ALA A 83 4.76 9.40 -0.44
CA ALA A 83 5.42 8.09 -0.48
C ALA A 83 5.11 7.25 0.76
N SER A 84 5.20 7.86 1.95
CA SER A 84 4.90 7.20 3.22
C SER A 84 3.43 6.79 3.34
N ARG A 85 2.49 7.64 2.91
CA ARG A 85 1.05 7.29 2.86
C ARG A 85 0.81 6.14 1.90
N LEU A 86 1.40 6.21 0.72
CA LEU A 86 1.25 5.20 -0.32
C LEU A 86 1.74 3.83 0.17
N ALA A 87 2.93 3.77 0.77
CA ALA A 87 3.49 2.54 1.31
C ALA A 87 2.57 1.88 2.35
N ARG A 88 2.00 2.68 3.27
CA ARG A 88 1.04 2.16 4.26
C ARG A 88 -0.23 1.62 3.59
N LEU A 89 -0.77 2.35 2.61
CA LEU A 89 -1.98 1.93 1.90
C LEU A 89 -1.75 0.66 1.08
N TRP A 90 -0.59 0.54 0.41
CA TRP A 90 -0.22 -0.65 -0.37
C TRP A 90 -0.03 -1.87 0.51
N ALA A 91 0.65 -1.71 1.66
CA ALA A 91 0.92 -2.80 2.60
C ALA A 91 -0.35 -3.48 3.14
N THR A 92 -1.48 -2.78 3.17
CA THR A 92 -2.75 -3.32 3.71
C THR A 92 -3.84 -3.52 2.66
N SER A 93 -3.57 -3.24 1.39
CA SER A 93 -4.59 -3.30 0.33
C SER A 93 -4.53 -4.64 -0.41
N GLU A 94 -5.45 -5.55 -0.09
CA GLU A 94 -5.50 -6.87 -0.72
C GLU A 94 -5.55 -6.82 -2.27
N PRO A 95 -6.31 -5.90 -2.91
CA PRO A 95 -6.26 -5.78 -4.37
C PRO A 95 -4.88 -5.45 -4.92
N VAL A 96 -4.12 -4.59 -4.23
CA VAL A 96 -2.75 -4.23 -4.62
C VAL A 96 -1.81 -5.41 -4.38
N ILE A 97 -1.87 -6.03 -3.21
CA ILE A 97 -1.05 -7.20 -2.86
C ILE A 97 -1.29 -8.34 -3.85
N GLY A 98 -2.55 -8.62 -4.22
CA GLY A 98 -2.87 -9.62 -5.24
C GLY A 98 -2.24 -9.33 -6.61
N ARG A 99 -2.23 -8.06 -7.04
CA ARG A 99 -1.56 -7.65 -8.28
C ARG A 99 -0.04 -7.80 -8.21
N LEU A 100 0.57 -7.43 -7.09
CA LEU A 100 2.01 -7.58 -6.86
C LEU A 100 2.42 -9.05 -6.86
N ARG A 101 1.65 -9.92 -6.19
CA ARG A 101 1.83 -11.38 -6.20
C ARG A 101 1.75 -11.95 -7.61
N ALA A 102 0.73 -11.57 -8.37
CA ALA A 102 0.56 -12.03 -9.76
C ALA A 102 1.73 -11.60 -10.66
N LEU A 103 2.22 -10.37 -10.48
CA LEU A 103 3.38 -9.86 -11.21
C LEU A 103 4.65 -10.66 -10.88
N ALA A 104 4.90 -10.92 -9.59
CA ALA A 104 6.07 -11.70 -9.16
C ALA A 104 6.02 -13.15 -9.66
N LEU A 105 4.85 -13.80 -9.61
CA LEU A 105 4.68 -15.15 -10.13
C LEU A 105 4.92 -15.21 -11.65
N ALA A 106 4.35 -14.27 -12.41
CA ALA A 106 4.56 -14.20 -13.85
C ALA A 106 6.05 -14.02 -14.21
N GLU A 107 6.77 -13.23 -13.42
CA GLU A 107 8.19 -12.99 -13.63
C GLU A 107 9.06 -14.19 -13.25
N ALA A 108 8.69 -14.90 -12.18
CA ALA A 108 9.32 -16.15 -11.81
C ALA A 108 9.12 -17.23 -12.88
N GLN A 109 7.90 -17.38 -13.41
CA GLN A 109 7.63 -18.29 -14.52
C GLN A 109 8.45 -17.93 -15.76
N ARG A 110 8.58 -16.62 -16.07
CA ARG A 110 9.41 -16.13 -17.17
C ARG A 110 10.89 -16.49 -16.98
N ILE A 111 11.43 -16.36 -15.77
CA ILE A 111 12.84 -16.66 -15.45
C ILE A 111 13.07 -18.18 -15.44
N ALA A 112 12.17 -18.95 -14.84
CA ALA A 112 12.24 -20.42 -14.80
C ALA A 112 12.07 -21.04 -16.19
N GLY A 113 11.32 -20.38 -17.09
CA GLY A 113 11.01 -20.89 -18.42
C GLY A 113 9.90 -21.94 -18.43
N GLU A 114 9.15 -22.08 -17.34
CA GLU A 114 8.09 -23.07 -17.18
C GLU A 114 6.99 -22.59 -16.23
N PRO A 115 5.80 -23.22 -16.28
CA PRO A 115 4.74 -22.98 -15.31
C PRO A 115 5.18 -23.32 -13.88
N LEU A 116 4.86 -22.43 -12.96
CA LEU A 116 5.14 -22.57 -11.54
C LEU A 116 3.86 -22.44 -10.73
N GLN A 117 3.74 -23.24 -9.67
CA GLN A 117 2.72 -23.09 -8.64
C GLN A 117 3.37 -22.53 -7.38
N ALA A 118 2.94 -21.35 -6.95
CA ALA A 118 3.48 -20.69 -5.76
C ALA A 118 2.95 -21.35 -4.47
N ASP A 119 3.87 -21.70 -3.57
CA ASP A 119 3.55 -22.19 -2.22
C ASP A 119 3.40 -21.03 -1.23
N GLY A 120 4.14 -19.94 -1.48
CA GLY A 120 4.14 -18.76 -0.64
C GLY A 120 4.68 -17.55 -1.40
N ILE A 121 4.03 -16.39 -1.19
CA ILE A 121 4.50 -15.11 -1.70
C ILE A 121 4.41 -14.06 -0.58
N ASP A 122 5.57 -13.64 -0.09
CA ASP A 122 5.70 -12.55 0.88
C ASP A 122 5.90 -11.22 0.15
N VAL A 123 5.22 -10.18 0.61
CA VAL A 123 5.26 -8.86 0.01
C VAL A 123 5.55 -7.84 1.09
N ARG A 124 6.65 -7.10 0.93
CA ARG A 124 7.08 -6.06 1.86
C ARG A 124 7.13 -4.73 1.13
N VAL A 125 6.40 -3.74 1.66
CA VAL A 125 6.31 -2.39 1.07
C VAL A 125 6.94 -1.39 2.02
N ARG A 126 7.83 -0.54 1.50
CA ARG A 126 8.48 0.53 2.27
C ARG A 126 8.65 1.79 1.44
N ALA A 127 8.79 2.92 2.10
CA ALA A 127 9.12 4.20 1.45
C ALA A 127 10.39 4.80 2.05
N GLU A 128 11.17 5.48 1.21
CA GLU A 128 12.35 6.24 1.61
C GLU A 128 12.48 7.48 0.73
N GLY A 129 12.42 8.68 1.33
CA GLY A 129 12.32 9.91 0.54
C GLY A 129 11.05 9.90 -0.33
N SER A 130 11.19 10.23 -1.62
CA SER A 130 10.11 10.15 -2.62
C SER A 130 9.96 8.76 -3.26
N TRP A 131 10.75 7.78 -2.81
CA TRP A 131 10.78 6.46 -3.40
C TRP A 131 9.87 5.49 -2.66
N LEU A 132 9.18 4.66 -3.43
CA LEU A 132 8.50 3.46 -2.98
C LEU A 132 9.34 2.25 -3.39
N PHE A 133 9.53 1.32 -2.46
CA PHE A 133 10.17 0.03 -2.69
C PHE A 133 9.20 -1.07 -2.31
N VAL A 134 9.11 -2.09 -3.17
CA VAL A 134 8.36 -3.31 -2.91
C VAL A 134 9.31 -4.48 -3.11
N ASP A 135 9.56 -5.21 -2.04
CA ASP A 135 10.35 -6.43 -2.04
C ASP A 135 9.38 -7.62 -2.00
N ILE A 136 9.47 -8.53 -2.97
CA ILE A 136 8.60 -9.69 -3.09
C ILE A 136 9.46 -10.94 -3.13
N ASP A 137 9.21 -11.86 -2.20
CA ASP A 137 9.88 -13.16 -2.14
C ASP A 137 8.86 -14.26 -2.43
N LEU A 138 9.25 -15.21 -3.27
CA LEU A 138 8.40 -16.29 -3.78
C LEU A 138 9.09 -17.63 -3.60
N GLU A 139 8.32 -18.59 -3.10
CA GLU A 139 8.64 -20.02 -3.15
C GLU A 139 7.61 -20.73 -4.04
N ALA A 140 8.08 -21.58 -4.93
CA ALA A 140 7.23 -22.29 -5.87
C ALA A 140 7.77 -23.67 -6.25
N GLU A 141 6.88 -24.49 -6.79
CA GLU A 141 7.21 -25.78 -7.42
C GLU A 141 6.83 -25.74 -8.91
N ALA A 142 7.35 -26.69 -9.69
CA ALA A 142 6.92 -26.84 -11.08
C ALA A 142 5.45 -27.25 -11.12
N ASP A 143 4.67 -26.64 -12.00
CA ASP A 143 3.27 -27.03 -12.17
C ASP A 143 3.17 -28.25 -13.11
N ASP A 144 3.14 -29.44 -12.51
CA ASP A 144 3.03 -30.75 -13.18
C ASP A 144 1.70 -30.92 -13.96
N LEU A 145 0.72 -30.01 -13.79
CA LEU A 145 -0.56 -30.09 -14.49
C LEU A 145 -0.47 -29.73 -15.99
N GLY A 146 0.63 -29.10 -16.42
CA GLY A 146 0.86 -28.77 -17.83
C GLY A 146 1.35 -29.93 -18.71
N GLN A 147 1.85 -31.03 -18.13
CA GLN A 147 2.42 -32.16 -18.87
C GLN A 147 1.44 -33.31 -19.11
N ARG A 148 0.39 -33.46 -18.28
CA ARG A 148 -0.58 -34.57 -18.44
C ARG A 148 -1.52 -34.43 -19.64
N THR A 149 -1.62 -33.27 -20.25
CA THR A 149 -2.50 -33.04 -21.42
C THR A 149 -1.87 -33.42 -22.75
N VAL A 150 -0.56 -33.68 -22.81
CA VAL A 150 0.14 -33.99 -24.07
C VAL A 150 0.22 -35.50 -24.35
N ASP A 151 0.09 -36.35 -23.33
CA ASP A 151 0.27 -37.80 -23.46
C ASP A 151 -1.00 -38.60 -23.86
N CYS A 152 -2.16 -37.97 -24.00
CA CYS A 152 -3.40 -38.68 -24.36
C CYS A 152 -3.75 -38.69 -25.86
N ALA A 153 -2.85 -38.29 -26.76
CA ALA A 153 -3.13 -38.15 -28.20
C ALA A 153 -2.52 -39.26 -29.10
N HIS A 154 -2.14 -40.42 -28.57
CA HIS A 154 -1.66 -41.56 -29.37
C HIS A 154 -2.20 -42.91 -28.85
N GLY A 155 -3.51 -43.13 -28.98
CA GLY A 155 -4.17 -44.43 -28.80
C GLY A 155 -5.22 -44.64 -29.87
#